data_AF-A0A2G9MQB7-F1
#
_entry.id   AF-A0A2G9MQB7-F1
#
_cell.length_a   1.000
_cell.length_b   1.000
_cell.length_c   1.000
_cell.angle_alpha   90.00
_cell.angle_beta   90.00
_cell.angle_gamma   90.00
#
_symmetry.space_group_name_H-M   'P 1'
#
loop_
_entity.id
_entity.type
_entity.pdbx_description
1 polymer ?
#
loop_
_entity_poly.entity_id
_entity_poly.type
_entity_poly.pdbx_seq_one_letter_code
_entity_poly.pdbx_strand_id
1 'polypeptide(L)'
;MEIVEYGREKLAAGPAIDDSDEIILVEGRADVLNLLKHGFKNAIAMNGTSVPQTIIDLGKEKTVTVFTDGDRGGNLIIQELLATTEIDYVTRAPDGKEVEEITKKEIHKALRSKITAEQARMDLGVGLNGGHQKSPMQQQREDRKEQQANANNNKKPLTSPKPQSAPVKRGKLPTEEEKKKFSSMLEDLIGTRGAYILDEKLSILGKVPVTELQSTIKSLASGIYAVVFDGIVEKDLANTGERANVNFMIAMDSKVKGAGNMQILSSADL
;
A
#
# COMPACT_ATOMS: atom_id res chain seq x y z
N MET A 1 29.05 -20.22 11.20
CA MET A 1 29.15 -20.30 9.73
C MET A 1 29.85 -19.04 9.29
N GLU A 2 30.78 -19.16 8.34
CA GLU A 2 31.56 -18.02 7.86
C GLU A 2 30.90 -17.38 6.64
N ILE A 3 31.07 -16.06 6.52
CA ILE A 3 30.68 -15.29 5.34
C ILE A 3 31.69 -15.58 4.23
N VAL A 4 31.19 -15.67 3.00
CA VAL A 4 32.00 -15.74 1.77
C VAL A 4 31.84 -14.45 0.95
N GLU A 5 32.75 -14.23 0.00
CA GLU A 5 32.61 -13.18 -1.02
C GLU A 5 31.95 -13.79 -2.26
N TYR A 6 30.97 -13.09 -2.84
CA TYR A 6 30.24 -13.55 -4.01
C TYR A 6 30.25 -12.51 -5.14
N GLY A 7 30.36 -12.98 -6.38
CA GLY A 7 30.33 -12.14 -7.58
C GLY A 7 31.56 -11.25 -7.79
N ARG A 8 31.48 -10.40 -8.82
CA ARG A 8 32.60 -9.51 -9.22
C ARG A 8 32.85 -8.42 -8.19
N GLU A 9 31.78 -7.98 -7.54
CA GLU A 9 31.76 -6.93 -6.52
C GLU A 9 32.11 -7.44 -5.12
N LYS A 10 32.40 -8.74 -4.96
CA LYS A 10 32.79 -9.36 -3.69
C LYS A 10 31.78 -9.10 -2.58
N LEU A 11 30.51 -9.35 -2.90
CA LEU A 11 29.39 -9.15 -1.99
C LEU A 11 29.48 -10.11 -0.81
N ALA A 12 29.16 -9.64 0.40
CA ALA A 12 29.10 -10.50 1.56
C ALA A 12 27.92 -11.47 1.40
N ALA A 13 28.19 -12.77 1.48
CA ALA A 13 27.18 -13.78 1.24
C ALA A 13 27.34 -15.00 2.16
N GLY A 14 26.27 -15.78 2.25
CA GLY A 14 26.28 -17.11 2.81
C GLY A 14 26.86 -18.15 1.83
N PRO A 15 27.28 -19.32 2.33
CA PRO A 15 27.97 -20.31 1.51
C PRO A 15 27.05 -21.04 0.52
N ALA A 16 25.73 -20.89 0.61
CA ALA A 16 24.78 -21.68 -0.18
C ALA A 16 24.10 -20.88 -1.32
N ILE A 17 24.67 -19.76 -1.76
CA ILE A 17 24.07 -18.94 -2.83
C ILE A 17 23.96 -19.70 -4.15
N ASP A 18 25.01 -20.40 -4.57
CA ASP A 18 25.00 -21.14 -5.84
C ASP A 18 24.02 -22.32 -5.81
N ASP A 19 24.02 -23.08 -4.71
CA ASP A 19 23.23 -24.30 -4.56
C ASP A 19 21.74 -24.07 -4.27
N SER A 20 21.35 -22.87 -3.83
CA SER A 20 19.96 -22.57 -3.46
C SER A 20 19.17 -22.02 -4.64
N ASP A 21 17.95 -22.52 -4.85
CA ASP A 21 17.01 -22.00 -5.85
C ASP A 21 16.40 -20.64 -5.45
N GLU A 22 16.46 -20.31 -4.16
CA GLU A 22 16.01 -19.05 -3.59
C GLU A 22 17.13 -18.36 -2.79
N ILE A 23 17.13 -17.02 -2.81
CA ILE A 23 18.08 -16.21 -2.04
C ILE A 23 17.36 -15.12 -1.24
N ILE A 24 17.97 -14.76 -0.11
CA ILE A 24 17.54 -13.63 0.73
C ILE A 24 18.50 -12.47 0.50
N LEU A 25 17.99 -11.39 -0.09
CA LEU A 25 18.76 -10.19 -0.38
C LEU A 25 18.60 -9.18 0.75
N VAL A 26 19.70 -8.76 1.35
CA VAL A 26 19.76 -7.80 2.47
C VAL A 26 20.64 -6.60 2.13
N GLU A 27 20.57 -5.54 2.93
CA GLU A 27 21.34 -4.31 2.69
C GLU A 27 22.83 -4.52 2.99
N GLY A 28 23.13 -5.04 4.18
CA GLY A 28 24.46 -5.01 4.76
C GLY A 28 25.05 -6.37 5.13
N ARG A 29 26.36 -6.36 5.37
CA ARG A 29 27.12 -7.52 5.85
C ARG A 29 26.63 -8.02 7.22
N ALA A 30 26.22 -7.11 8.10
CA ALA A 30 25.76 -7.47 9.44
C ALA A 30 24.46 -8.27 9.41
N ASP A 31 23.55 -7.93 8.49
CA ASP A 31 22.32 -8.68 8.22
C ASP A 31 22.62 -10.11 7.79
N VAL A 32 23.56 -10.28 6.84
CA VAL A 32 24.02 -11.61 6.40
C VAL A 32 24.57 -12.40 7.57
N LEU A 33 25.35 -11.76 8.44
CA LEU A 33 25.91 -12.41 9.62
C LEU A 33 24.83 -12.87 10.60
N ASN A 34 23.81 -12.03 10.84
CA ASN A 34 22.70 -12.38 11.72
C ASN A 34 21.85 -13.52 11.15
N LEU A 35 21.55 -13.46 9.84
CA LEU A 35 20.84 -14.52 9.13
C LEU A 35 21.61 -15.86 9.17
N LEU A 36 22.92 -15.84 8.93
CA LEU A 36 23.78 -17.03 9.02
C LEU A 36 23.83 -17.60 10.43
N LYS A 37 23.93 -16.74 11.46
CA LYS A 37 23.87 -17.13 12.87
C LYS A 37 22.58 -17.88 13.20
N HIS A 38 21.48 -17.57 12.50
CA HIS A 38 20.17 -18.19 12.68
C HIS A 38 19.87 -19.35 11.73
N GLY A 39 20.77 -19.65 10.79
CA GLY A 39 20.75 -20.84 9.95
C GLY A 39 20.37 -20.59 8.48
N PHE A 40 20.22 -19.33 8.07
CA PHE A 40 19.92 -18.95 6.69
C PHE A 40 21.22 -18.82 5.91
N LYS A 41 21.53 -19.83 5.07
CA LYS A 41 22.80 -19.95 4.36
C LYS A 41 22.81 -19.29 2.97
N ASN A 42 21.64 -18.87 2.50
CA ASN A 42 21.37 -18.31 1.18
C ASN A 42 21.14 -16.79 1.24
N ALA A 43 21.74 -16.11 2.21
CA ALA A 43 21.66 -14.66 2.35
C ALA A 43 22.80 -13.96 1.62
N ILE A 44 22.54 -12.85 0.94
CA ILE A 44 23.53 -12.03 0.23
C ILE A 44 23.25 -10.53 0.44
N ALA A 45 24.31 -9.74 0.67
CA ALA A 45 24.22 -8.29 0.86
C ALA A 45 24.48 -7.52 -0.44
N MET A 46 23.87 -6.34 -0.60
CA MET A 46 24.17 -5.41 -1.70
C MET A 46 25.21 -4.33 -1.38
N ASN A 47 25.72 -4.28 -0.14
CA ASN A 47 26.82 -3.39 0.28
C ASN A 47 26.55 -1.89 -0.02
N GLY A 48 25.30 -1.43 0.12
CA GLY A 48 24.92 -0.02 -0.03
C GLY A 48 23.60 0.16 -0.78
N THR A 49 23.37 1.37 -1.29
CA THR A 49 22.10 1.74 -1.96
C THR A 49 22.09 1.43 -3.45
N SER A 50 23.25 1.38 -4.10
CA SER A 50 23.35 1.09 -5.53
C SER A 50 23.32 -0.42 -5.76
N VAL A 51 22.45 -0.86 -6.66
CA VAL A 51 22.25 -2.29 -6.92
C VAL A 51 23.39 -2.86 -7.79
N PRO A 52 24.20 -3.82 -7.28
CA PRO A 52 25.30 -4.42 -8.04
C PRO A 52 24.80 -5.26 -9.23
N GLN A 53 25.64 -5.42 -10.26
CA GLN A 53 25.30 -6.23 -11.43
C GLN A 53 25.12 -7.71 -11.06
N THR A 54 25.92 -8.22 -10.11
CA THR A 54 25.74 -9.57 -9.57
C THR A 54 24.32 -9.81 -9.03
N ILE A 55 23.71 -8.81 -8.39
CA ILE A 55 22.33 -8.93 -7.86
C ILE A 55 21.31 -8.93 -9.00
N ILE A 56 21.51 -8.10 -10.01
CA ILE A 56 20.65 -8.05 -11.21
C ILE A 56 20.66 -9.39 -11.95
N ASP A 57 21.83 -10.03 -12.05
CA ASP A 57 21.97 -11.31 -12.73
C ASP A 57 21.35 -12.45 -11.91
N LEU A 58 21.57 -12.46 -10.58
CA LEU A 58 20.91 -13.42 -9.68
C LEU A 58 19.39 -13.33 -9.71
N GLY A 59 18.84 -12.12 -9.86
CA GLY A 59 17.39 -11.90 -9.96
C GLY A 59 16.72 -12.59 -11.15
N LYS A 60 17.48 -12.88 -12.22
CA LYS A 60 16.97 -13.58 -13.41
C LYS A 60 17.04 -15.10 -13.28
N GLU A 61 17.91 -15.59 -12.41
CA GLU A 61 18.24 -17.02 -12.30
C GLU A 61 17.56 -17.68 -11.10
N LYS A 62 17.28 -16.92 -10.04
CA LYS A 62 16.82 -17.44 -8.74
C LYS A 62 15.63 -16.66 -8.22
N THR A 63 14.88 -17.30 -7.31
CA THR A 63 13.81 -16.60 -6.58
C THR A 63 14.41 -15.65 -5.56
N VAL A 64 14.10 -14.35 -5.64
CA VAL A 64 14.68 -13.33 -4.76
C VAL A 64 13.66 -12.82 -3.75
N THR A 65 13.99 -12.96 -2.47
CA THR A 65 13.27 -12.30 -1.36
C THR A 65 14.12 -11.17 -0.79
N VAL A 66 13.68 -9.93 -0.96
CA VAL A 66 14.29 -8.76 -0.33
C VAL A 66 13.89 -8.70 1.15
N PHE A 67 14.86 -8.50 2.03
CA PHE A 67 14.65 -8.34 3.47
C PHE A 67 15.39 -7.11 3.97
N THR A 68 14.64 -6.03 4.22
CA THR A 68 15.19 -4.76 4.72
C THR A 68 14.77 -4.46 6.15
N ASP A 69 15.35 -3.40 6.71
CA ASP A 69 15.00 -2.85 8.00
C ASP A 69 13.56 -2.33 8.05
N GLY A 70 13.03 -2.23 9.28
CA GLY A 70 11.68 -1.76 9.58
C GLY A 70 11.58 -0.24 9.66
N ASP A 71 12.32 0.48 8.84
CA ASP A 71 12.46 1.94 8.90
C ASP A 71 12.09 2.62 7.55
N ARG A 72 12.38 3.92 7.42
CA ARG A 72 12.15 4.63 6.15
C ARG A 72 13.22 4.33 5.12
N GLY A 73 14.46 4.07 5.52
CA GLY A 73 15.57 3.72 4.63
C GLY A 73 15.30 2.42 3.88
N GLY A 74 14.85 1.39 4.58
CA GLY A 74 14.49 0.10 4.00
C GLY A 74 13.43 0.21 2.90
N ASN A 75 12.46 1.11 3.05
CA ASN A 75 11.46 1.35 2.00
C ASN A 75 12.09 1.92 0.72
N LEU A 76 13.04 2.85 0.83
CA LEU A 76 13.71 3.43 -0.34
C LEU A 76 14.53 2.37 -1.07
N ILE A 77 15.20 1.49 -0.33
CA ILE A 77 15.97 0.37 -0.88
C ILE A 77 15.05 -0.58 -1.64
N ILE A 78 13.90 -0.94 -1.06
CA ILE A 78 12.90 -1.76 -1.75
C ILE A 78 12.45 -1.08 -3.05
N GLN A 79 12.18 0.23 -3.04
CA GLN A 79 11.76 0.95 -4.24
C GLN A 79 12.83 0.91 -5.35
N GLU A 80 14.11 1.09 -5.00
CA GLU A 80 15.22 1.05 -5.95
C GLU A 80 15.44 -0.35 -6.52
N LEU A 81 15.35 -1.39 -5.67
CA LEU A 81 15.45 -2.79 -6.11
C LEU A 81 14.31 -3.19 -7.04
N LEU A 82 13.08 -2.84 -6.69
CA LEU A 82 11.91 -3.11 -7.52
C LEU A 82 11.97 -2.41 -8.88
N ALA A 83 12.72 -1.32 -9.01
CA ALA A 83 12.87 -0.57 -10.25
C ALA A 83 14.00 -1.11 -11.15
N THR A 84 15.01 -1.74 -10.57
CA THR A 84 16.26 -2.11 -11.27
C THR A 84 16.44 -3.61 -11.47
N THR A 85 15.84 -4.44 -10.61
CA THR A 85 16.07 -5.89 -10.55
C THR A 85 14.75 -6.66 -10.51
N GLU A 86 14.80 -7.91 -10.97
CA GLU A 86 13.71 -8.87 -10.85
C GLU A 86 13.66 -9.39 -9.41
N ILE A 87 12.58 -9.05 -8.70
CA ILE A 87 12.33 -9.42 -7.31
C ILE A 87 10.99 -10.13 -7.23
N ASP A 88 10.92 -11.24 -6.51
CA ASP A 88 9.67 -12.00 -6.32
C ASP A 88 8.94 -11.57 -5.06
N TYR A 89 9.68 -11.44 -3.96
CA TYR A 89 9.12 -11.19 -2.64
C TYR A 89 9.86 -10.08 -1.89
N VAL A 90 9.11 -9.41 -1.02
CA VAL A 90 9.63 -8.39 -0.12
C VAL A 90 9.14 -8.69 1.29
N THR A 91 10.02 -8.53 2.26
CA THR A 91 9.70 -8.53 3.68
C THR A 91 10.51 -7.47 4.40
N ARG A 92 10.04 -7.05 5.57
CA ARG A 92 10.72 -6.08 6.42
C ARG A 92 10.87 -6.60 7.84
N ALA A 93 11.86 -6.08 8.54
CA ALA A 93 11.96 -6.26 9.98
C ALA A 93 10.78 -5.54 10.66
N PRO A 94 10.43 -5.89 11.91
CA PRO A 94 9.43 -5.16 12.68
C PRO A 94 9.75 -3.66 12.74
N ASP A 95 8.71 -2.82 12.80
CA ASP A 95 8.85 -1.37 12.80
C ASP A 95 9.89 -0.88 13.83
N GLY A 96 10.85 -0.10 13.36
CA GLY A 96 11.94 0.46 14.17
C GLY A 96 13.03 -0.53 14.59
N LYS A 97 13.08 -1.73 13.99
CA LYS A 97 14.18 -2.69 14.17
C LYS A 97 14.98 -2.90 12.90
N GLU A 98 16.25 -3.20 13.10
CA GLU A 98 17.20 -3.55 12.04
C GLU A 98 17.32 -5.07 11.89
N VAL A 99 17.61 -5.55 10.68
CA VAL A 99 17.77 -6.98 10.38
C VAL A 99 18.94 -7.59 11.15
N GLU A 100 19.96 -6.80 11.48
CA GLU A 100 21.09 -7.24 12.32
C GLU A 100 20.70 -7.53 13.79
N GLU A 101 19.60 -6.97 14.30
CA GLU A 101 19.20 -7.06 15.72
C GLU A 101 18.05 -8.05 16.00
N ILE A 102 17.34 -8.50 14.97
CA ILE A 102 16.15 -9.35 15.13
C ILE A 102 16.48 -10.81 15.47
N THR A 103 15.60 -11.43 16.26
CA THR A 103 15.76 -12.83 16.69
C THR A 103 15.34 -13.83 15.60
N LYS A 104 15.78 -15.08 15.73
CA LYS A 104 15.32 -16.20 14.86
C LYS A 104 13.80 -16.27 14.69
N LYS A 105 13.03 -16.04 15.76
CA LYS A 105 11.56 -16.09 15.71
C LYS A 105 10.99 -14.95 14.85
N GLU A 106 11.57 -13.77 14.95
CA GLU A 106 11.17 -12.59 14.17
C GLU A 106 11.54 -12.75 12.71
N ILE A 107 12.75 -13.25 12.39
CA ILE A 107 13.16 -13.59 11.01
C ILE A 107 12.16 -14.56 10.37
N HIS A 108 11.84 -15.66 11.05
CA HIS A 108 10.88 -16.65 10.55
C HIS A 108 9.47 -16.05 10.41
N LYS A 109 9.07 -15.12 11.28
CA LYS A 109 7.78 -14.44 11.17
C LYS A 109 7.75 -13.54 9.94
N ALA A 110 8.78 -12.71 9.76
CA ALA A 110 8.92 -11.80 8.62
C ALA A 110 8.89 -12.56 7.29
N LEU A 111 9.74 -13.58 7.14
CA LEU A 111 9.81 -14.39 5.91
C LEU A 111 8.49 -15.12 5.58
N ARG A 112 7.69 -15.52 6.59
CA ARG A 112 6.36 -16.09 6.36
C ARG A 112 5.31 -15.07 5.94
N SER A 113 5.47 -13.82 6.37
CA SER A 113 4.59 -12.69 6.01
C SER A 113 5.11 -11.90 4.81
N LYS A 114 6.06 -12.44 4.04
CA LYS A 114 6.57 -11.78 2.84
C LYS A 114 5.43 -11.55 1.84
N ILE A 115 5.46 -10.40 1.20
CA ILE A 115 4.49 -10.00 0.17
C ILE A 115 5.16 -10.12 -1.20
N THR A 116 4.37 -10.24 -2.28
CA THR A 116 4.92 -10.25 -3.64
C THR A 116 5.47 -8.87 -4.01
N ALA A 117 6.39 -8.82 -4.96
CA ALA A 117 6.90 -7.56 -5.49
C ALA A 117 5.78 -6.65 -6.05
N GLU A 118 4.75 -7.24 -6.67
CA GLU A 118 3.57 -6.51 -7.15
C GLU A 118 2.81 -5.84 -6.00
N GLN A 119 2.57 -6.56 -4.90
CA GLN A 119 1.94 -5.99 -3.71
C GLN A 119 2.82 -4.89 -3.11
N ALA A 120 4.13 -5.10 -3.03
CA ALA A 120 5.07 -4.11 -2.53
C ALA A 120 5.06 -2.82 -3.37
N ARG A 121 4.95 -2.93 -4.71
CA ARG A 121 4.82 -1.77 -5.61
C ARG A 121 3.54 -0.97 -5.33
N MET A 122 2.42 -1.65 -5.08
CA MET A 122 1.16 -1.01 -4.74
C MET A 122 1.25 -0.30 -3.38
N ASP A 123 1.77 -0.96 -2.35
CA ASP A 123 1.89 -0.42 -0.99
C ASP A 123 2.83 0.80 -0.91
N LEU A 124 3.93 0.77 -1.67
CA LEU A 124 4.95 1.83 -1.68
C LEU A 124 4.64 2.95 -2.69
N GLY A 125 3.56 2.84 -3.47
CA GLY A 125 3.20 3.81 -4.51
C GLY A 125 4.21 3.85 -5.67
N VAL A 126 4.94 2.75 -5.92
CA VAL A 126 5.88 2.63 -7.04
C VAL A 126 5.09 2.30 -8.29
N GLY A 127 4.60 3.35 -8.96
CA GLY A 127 3.95 3.23 -10.26
C GLY A 127 4.92 2.65 -11.29
N LEU A 128 4.51 1.58 -11.96
CA LEU A 128 5.21 1.08 -13.14
C LEU A 128 5.13 2.11 -14.27
N ASN A 129 6.29 2.35 -14.89
CA ASN A 129 6.54 3.09 -16.14
C ASN A 129 6.75 4.60 -16.04
N GLY A 130 8.01 5.02 -16.19
CA GLY A 130 8.51 5.34 -17.52
C GLY A 130 7.56 6.14 -18.42
N GLY A 131 7.20 7.34 -18.00
CA GLY A 131 6.48 8.31 -18.81
C GLY A 131 6.23 9.54 -17.97
N HIS A 132 6.86 10.66 -18.33
CA HIS A 132 6.55 11.96 -17.73
C HIS A 132 5.11 12.36 -18.06
N GLN A 133 4.12 11.79 -17.37
CA GLN A 133 2.86 12.49 -17.14
C GLN A 133 3.04 13.30 -15.86
N LYS A 134 3.43 14.56 -16.07
CA LYS A 134 3.37 15.60 -15.04
C LYS A 134 2.01 15.46 -14.34
N SER A 135 2.02 15.36 -13.01
CA SER A 135 0.78 15.41 -12.23
C SER A 135 -0.03 16.65 -12.62
N PRO A 136 -1.37 16.58 -12.78
CA PRO A 136 -2.20 17.72 -13.22
C PRO A 136 -2.04 18.98 -12.36
N MET A 137 -1.51 18.80 -11.14
CA MET A 137 -1.30 19.85 -10.15
C MET A 137 -0.03 20.70 -10.39
N GLN A 138 0.96 20.20 -11.15
CA GLN A 138 2.15 20.98 -11.53
C GLN A 138 1.93 21.80 -12.80
N GLN A 139 1.16 21.29 -13.77
CA GLN A 139 0.82 22.01 -14.99
C GLN A 139 -0.07 23.23 -14.70
N GLN A 140 -1.01 23.11 -13.75
CA GLN A 140 -1.80 24.25 -13.27
C GLN A 140 -1.00 25.35 -12.56
N ARG A 141 0.22 25.07 -12.06
CA ARG A 141 1.06 26.06 -11.38
C ARG A 141 1.93 26.85 -12.37
N GLU A 142 2.30 26.25 -13.51
CA GLU A 142 3.06 26.93 -14.56
C GLU A 142 2.13 27.85 -15.38
N ASP A 143 0.94 27.37 -15.77
CA ASP A 143 -0.06 28.18 -16.51
C ASP A 143 -0.56 29.40 -15.70
N ARG A 144 -0.62 29.28 -14.35
CA ARG A 144 -1.01 30.40 -13.46
C ARG A 144 0.06 31.48 -13.36
N LYS A 145 1.34 31.16 -13.55
CA LYS A 145 2.42 32.16 -13.48
C LYS A 145 2.50 33.01 -14.74
N GLU A 146 2.21 32.45 -15.91
CA GLU A 146 2.17 33.22 -17.16
C GLU A 146 0.93 34.13 -17.26
N GLN A 147 -0.22 33.73 -16.69
CA GLN A 147 -1.44 34.56 -16.72
C GLN A 147 -1.43 35.75 -15.75
N GLN A 148 -0.62 35.71 -14.68
CA GLN A 148 -0.56 36.81 -13.69
C GLN A 148 0.31 38.00 -14.09
N ALA A 149 1.18 37.85 -15.10
CA ALA A 149 2.05 38.95 -15.54
C ALA A 149 1.33 40.01 -16.41
N ASN A 150 0.15 39.70 -16.98
CA ASN A 150 -0.52 40.56 -17.97
C ASN A 150 -1.74 41.35 -17.46
N ALA A 151 -2.11 41.26 -16.19
CA ALA A 151 -3.37 41.84 -15.67
C ALA A 151 -3.21 43.14 -14.86
N ASN A 152 -2.15 43.93 -15.08
CA ASN A 152 -1.84 45.10 -14.25
C ASN A 152 -2.41 46.44 -14.76
N ASN A 153 -3.43 46.44 -15.62
CA ASN A 153 -4.07 47.68 -16.09
C ASN A 153 -5.61 47.57 -16.09
N ASN A 154 -6.22 47.68 -14.90
CA ASN A 154 -7.31 48.63 -14.63
C ASN A 154 -7.99 48.33 -13.28
N LYS A 155 -7.89 49.29 -12.38
CA LYS A 155 -8.66 49.34 -11.13
C LYS A 155 -10.09 49.82 -11.42
N LYS A 156 -11.10 49.14 -10.86
CA LYS A 156 -12.15 49.77 -10.03
C LYS A 156 -12.98 48.73 -9.25
N PRO A 157 -13.55 49.10 -8.09
CA PRO A 157 -14.04 48.16 -7.08
C PRO A 157 -15.56 48.04 -7.08
N LEU A 158 -16.11 46.83 -7.03
CA LEU A 158 -17.52 46.62 -6.64
C LEU A 158 -17.71 45.27 -5.94
N THR A 159 -18.11 45.39 -4.67
CA THR A 159 -19.13 44.59 -3.97
C THR A 159 -19.12 43.08 -4.22
N SER A 160 -18.68 42.32 -3.21
CA SER A 160 -18.75 40.87 -3.13
C SER A 160 -20.20 40.35 -3.21
N PRO A 161 -20.58 39.65 -4.29
CA PRO A 161 -21.72 38.74 -4.25
C PRO A 161 -21.23 37.43 -3.60
N LYS A 162 -21.99 36.91 -2.64
CA LYS A 162 -21.78 35.58 -2.05
C LYS A 162 -21.50 34.56 -3.18
N PRO A 163 -20.43 33.76 -3.12
CA PRO A 163 -20.21 32.74 -4.13
C PRO A 163 -21.35 31.72 -4.05
N GLN A 164 -22.19 31.71 -5.09
CA GLN A 164 -23.08 30.60 -5.39
C GLN A 164 -22.21 29.35 -5.55
N SER A 165 -22.46 28.39 -4.68
CA SER A 165 -21.86 27.07 -4.67
C SER A 165 -21.97 26.45 -6.07
N ALA A 166 -20.83 26.20 -6.70
CA ALA A 166 -20.74 25.29 -7.85
C ALA A 166 -21.37 23.93 -7.48
N PRO A 167 -22.05 23.25 -8.42
CA PRO A 167 -22.75 22.00 -8.13
C PRO A 167 -21.75 20.92 -7.73
N VAL A 168 -21.82 20.49 -6.48
CA VAL A 168 -21.11 19.32 -5.95
C VAL A 168 -21.58 18.11 -6.75
N LYS A 169 -20.66 17.38 -7.39
CA LYS A 169 -20.94 16.09 -8.04
C LYS A 169 -21.54 15.16 -6.97
N ARG A 170 -22.84 14.88 -7.05
CA ARG A 170 -23.52 13.91 -6.17
C ARG A 170 -22.97 12.52 -6.49
N GLY A 171 -22.49 11.78 -5.49
CA GLY A 171 -22.05 10.38 -5.63
C GLY A 171 -23.15 9.50 -6.23
N LYS A 172 -22.76 8.47 -7.00
CA LYS A 172 -23.67 7.47 -7.58
C LYS A 172 -24.60 6.92 -6.48
N LEU A 173 -25.91 6.92 -6.72
CA LEU A 173 -26.87 6.18 -5.91
C LEU A 173 -26.77 4.69 -6.27
N PRO A 174 -26.92 3.77 -5.29
CA PRO A 174 -26.92 2.35 -5.58
C PRO A 174 -28.19 1.97 -6.32
N THR A 175 -28.06 1.07 -7.28
CA THR A 175 -29.18 0.44 -7.98
C THR A 175 -29.93 -0.52 -7.05
N GLU A 176 -31.19 -0.81 -7.38
CA GLU A 176 -32.04 -1.72 -6.58
C GLU A 176 -31.47 -3.16 -6.50
N GLU A 177 -30.67 -3.57 -7.47
CA GLU A 177 -29.97 -4.87 -7.45
C GLU A 177 -28.80 -4.89 -6.45
N GLU A 178 -28.07 -3.77 -6.34
CA GLU A 178 -26.96 -3.63 -5.39
C GLU A 178 -27.49 -3.62 -3.96
N LYS A 179 -28.60 -2.92 -3.70
CA LYS A 179 -29.25 -2.91 -2.38
C LYS A 179 -29.64 -4.32 -1.89
N LYS A 180 -30.22 -5.13 -2.77
CA LYS A 180 -30.57 -6.52 -2.44
C LYS A 180 -29.35 -7.36 -2.05
N LYS A 181 -28.24 -7.21 -2.78
CA LYS A 181 -26.99 -7.91 -2.44
C LYS A 181 -26.38 -7.42 -1.13
N PHE A 182 -26.41 -6.10 -0.89
CA PHE A 182 -25.96 -5.54 0.38
C PHE A 182 -26.81 -6.04 1.55
N SER A 183 -28.13 -6.12 1.40
CA SER A 183 -29.05 -6.67 2.39
C SER A 183 -28.71 -8.13 2.72
N SER A 184 -28.54 -9.00 1.70
CA SER A 184 -28.17 -10.40 1.96
C SER A 184 -26.80 -10.54 2.65
N MET A 185 -25.82 -9.72 2.26
CA MET A 185 -24.49 -9.74 2.86
C MET A 185 -24.49 -9.21 4.30
N LEU A 186 -25.34 -8.24 4.60
CA LEU A 186 -25.49 -7.67 5.92
C LEU A 186 -26.15 -8.69 6.87
N GLU A 187 -27.18 -9.40 6.42
CA GLU A 187 -27.83 -10.48 7.16
C GLU A 187 -26.85 -11.60 7.53
N ASP A 188 -26.01 -12.01 6.58
CA ASP A 188 -24.96 -13.03 6.80
C ASP A 188 -23.94 -12.62 7.87
N LEU A 189 -23.78 -11.32 8.12
CA LEU A 189 -22.79 -10.79 9.06
C LEU A 189 -23.35 -10.59 10.47
N ILE A 190 -24.67 -10.61 10.66
CA ILE A 190 -25.32 -10.37 11.96
C ILE A 190 -24.77 -11.32 13.03
N GLY A 191 -24.21 -10.75 14.10
CA GLY A 191 -23.70 -11.51 15.25
C GLY A 191 -22.27 -12.01 15.08
N THR A 192 -21.65 -11.80 13.92
CA THR A 192 -20.26 -12.19 13.67
C THR A 192 -19.26 -11.08 14.01
N ARG A 193 -19.70 -9.82 14.09
CA ARG A 193 -18.82 -8.63 14.14
C ARG A 193 -17.78 -8.63 13.00
N GLY A 194 -18.15 -9.19 11.86
CA GLY A 194 -17.34 -9.26 10.64
C GLY A 194 -17.69 -8.14 9.65
N ALA A 195 -16.81 -7.99 8.67
CA ALA A 195 -16.93 -7.05 7.58
C ALA A 195 -16.53 -7.71 6.25
N TYR A 196 -17.26 -7.40 5.19
CA TYR A 196 -16.95 -7.73 3.81
C TYR A 196 -16.47 -6.48 3.08
N ILE A 197 -15.36 -6.64 2.37
CA ILE A 197 -14.80 -5.62 1.48
C ILE A 197 -15.12 -6.06 0.05
N LEU A 198 -15.69 -5.18 -0.75
CA LEU A 198 -16.24 -5.50 -2.06
C LEU A 198 -15.57 -4.66 -3.16
N ASP A 199 -15.42 -5.27 -4.34
CA ASP A 199 -14.99 -4.60 -5.57
C ASP A 199 -16.18 -3.98 -6.34
N GLU A 200 -15.89 -3.31 -7.46
CA GLU A 200 -16.92 -2.68 -8.32
C GLU A 200 -17.95 -3.67 -8.89
N LYS A 201 -17.65 -4.98 -8.88
CA LYS A 201 -18.54 -6.05 -9.34
C LYS A 201 -19.35 -6.67 -8.19
N LEU A 202 -19.25 -6.13 -6.97
CA LEU A 202 -19.81 -6.69 -5.74
C LEU A 202 -19.27 -8.08 -5.37
N SER A 203 -18.03 -8.38 -5.77
CA SER A 203 -17.32 -9.58 -5.37
C SER A 203 -16.58 -9.32 -4.06
N ILE A 204 -16.55 -10.31 -3.17
CA ILE A 204 -15.86 -10.20 -1.88
C ILE A 204 -14.35 -10.25 -2.11
N LEU A 205 -13.69 -9.10 -1.93
CA LEU A 205 -12.23 -8.97 -1.90
C LEU A 205 -11.63 -9.56 -0.63
N GLY A 206 -12.37 -9.48 0.48
CA GLY A 206 -11.92 -10.02 1.75
C GLY A 206 -12.98 -9.98 2.85
N LYS A 207 -12.79 -10.84 3.85
CA LYS A 207 -13.57 -10.88 5.09
C LYS A 207 -12.64 -10.52 6.25
N VAL A 208 -12.97 -9.50 7.02
CA VAL A 208 -12.15 -9.04 8.15
C VAL A 208 -13.00 -8.77 9.38
N PRO A 209 -12.47 -8.90 10.60
CA PRO A 209 -13.15 -8.42 11.80
C PRO A 209 -13.40 -6.91 11.73
N VAL A 210 -14.51 -6.43 12.30
CA VAL A 210 -14.83 -4.98 12.35
C VAL A 210 -13.73 -4.17 13.04
N THR A 211 -13.03 -4.75 14.03
CA THR A 211 -11.89 -4.13 14.72
C THR A 211 -10.71 -3.86 13.80
N GLU A 212 -10.55 -4.64 12.73
CA GLU A 212 -9.47 -4.53 11.75
C GLU A 212 -9.91 -3.83 10.47
N LEU A 213 -11.18 -3.43 10.38
CA LEU A 213 -11.74 -2.81 9.19
C LEU A 213 -11.05 -1.49 8.86
N GLN A 214 -10.80 -0.66 9.88
CA GLN A 214 -10.18 0.65 9.66
C GLN A 214 -8.73 0.53 9.18
N SER A 215 -7.95 -0.43 9.70
CA SER A 215 -6.61 -0.70 9.19
C SER A 215 -6.65 -1.26 7.78
N THR A 216 -7.57 -2.19 7.50
CA THR A 216 -7.67 -2.83 6.18
C THR A 216 -8.04 -1.83 5.08
N ILE A 217 -9.00 -0.93 5.34
CA ILE A 217 -9.38 0.14 4.40
C ILE A 217 -8.18 1.07 4.14
N LYS A 218 -7.41 1.43 5.18
CA LYS A 218 -6.20 2.26 5.03
C LYS A 218 -5.11 1.57 4.21
N SER A 219 -4.93 0.26 4.40
CA SER A 219 -3.92 -0.54 3.70
C SER A 219 -4.26 -0.70 2.22
N LEU A 220 -5.52 -0.95 1.88
CA LEU A 220 -5.94 -1.12 0.49
C LEU A 220 -5.89 0.19 -0.30
N ALA A 221 -6.15 1.34 0.35
CA ALA A 221 -6.07 2.72 -0.16
C ALA A 221 -6.89 3.08 -1.43
N SER A 222 -7.22 2.12 -2.29
CA SER A 222 -7.99 2.24 -3.52
C SER A 222 -8.56 0.88 -3.94
N GLY A 223 -9.53 0.85 -4.86
CA GLY A 223 -10.13 -0.39 -5.38
C GLY A 223 -11.25 -0.99 -4.52
N ILE A 224 -11.56 -0.37 -3.38
CA ILE A 224 -12.73 -0.71 -2.57
C ILE A 224 -13.94 0.05 -3.11
N TYR A 225 -14.92 -0.69 -3.63
CA TYR A 225 -16.18 -0.09 -4.04
C TYR A 225 -17.14 0.05 -2.86
N ALA A 226 -17.31 -1.02 -2.10
CA ALA A 226 -18.25 -1.07 -1.00
C ALA A 226 -17.71 -1.83 0.21
N VAL A 227 -18.14 -1.43 1.40
CA VAL A 227 -17.83 -2.11 2.65
C VAL A 227 -19.13 -2.43 3.36
N VAL A 228 -19.36 -3.70 3.69
CA VAL A 228 -20.54 -4.16 4.44
C VAL A 228 -20.08 -4.71 5.77
N PHE A 229 -20.62 -4.28 6.89
CA PHE A 229 -20.17 -4.77 8.19
C PHE A 229 -21.23 -4.77 9.29
N ASP A 230 -21.08 -5.69 10.24
CA ASP A 230 -21.93 -5.80 11.43
C ASP A 230 -21.47 -4.83 12.52
N GLY A 231 -21.93 -3.58 12.44
CA GLY A 231 -21.57 -2.54 13.40
C GLY A 231 -22.23 -1.19 13.13
N ILE A 232 -21.69 -0.15 13.78
CA ILE A 232 -22.15 1.24 13.65
C ILE A 232 -21.11 2.03 12.85
N VAL A 233 -21.56 2.83 11.88
CA VAL A 233 -20.66 3.77 11.20
C VAL A 233 -20.36 4.95 12.11
N GLU A 234 -19.09 5.06 12.52
CA GLU A 234 -18.56 6.17 13.30
C GLU A 234 -17.81 7.18 12.42
N LYS A 235 -17.61 8.40 12.94
CA LYS A 235 -16.98 9.51 12.20
C LYS A 235 -15.59 9.16 11.67
N ASP A 236 -14.78 8.46 12.46
CA ASP A 236 -13.41 8.10 12.06
C ASP A 236 -13.38 7.02 10.98
N LEU A 237 -14.30 6.06 11.04
CA LEU A 237 -14.47 5.05 10.00
C LEU A 237 -14.99 5.68 8.70
N ALA A 238 -15.98 6.57 8.80
CA ALA A 238 -16.50 7.30 7.65
C ALA A 238 -15.43 8.16 6.96
N ASN A 239 -14.65 8.92 7.74
CA ASN A 239 -13.52 9.70 7.21
C ASN A 239 -12.46 8.79 6.56
N THR A 240 -12.25 7.60 7.10
CA THR A 240 -11.29 6.63 6.55
C THR A 240 -11.79 6.09 5.21
N GLY A 241 -13.06 5.73 5.10
CA GLY A 241 -13.68 5.30 3.84
C GLY A 241 -13.66 6.39 2.78
N GLU A 242 -13.98 7.64 3.14
CA GLU A 242 -13.94 8.77 2.21
C GLU A 242 -12.54 9.02 1.65
N ARG A 243 -11.50 8.95 2.51
CA ARG A 243 -10.11 9.09 2.09
C ARG A 243 -9.64 7.96 1.17
N ALA A 244 -10.16 6.75 1.36
CA ALA A 244 -9.89 5.60 0.51
C ALA A 244 -10.75 5.55 -0.76
N ASN A 245 -11.54 6.61 -1.03
CA ASN A 245 -12.50 6.69 -2.14
C ASN A 245 -13.53 5.54 -2.18
N VAL A 246 -13.97 5.06 -1.01
CA VAL A 246 -15.07 4.08 -0.93
C VAL A 246 -16.37 4.74 -1.40
N ASN A 247 -17.11 4.07 -2.27
CA ASN A 247 -18.38 4.59 -2.78
C ASN A 247 -19.54 4.33 -1.81
N PHE A 248 -19.59 3.12 -1.23
CA PHE A 248 -20.68 2.70 -0.36
C PHE A 248 -20.18 2.11 0.96
N MET A 249 -20.75 2.58 2.06
CA MET A 249 -20.52 2.01 3.38
C MET A 249 -21.85 1.55 3.96
N ILE A 250 -21.97 0.25 4.18
CA ILE A 250 -23.18 -0.42 4.62
C ILE A 250 -22.93 -0.97 6.03
N ALA A 251 -23.79 -0.61 6.97
CA ALA A 251 -23.73 -1.12 8.33
C ALA A 251 -25.12 -1.34 8.92
N MET A 252 -25.19 -1.88 10.15
CA MET A 252 -26.46 -2.04 10.86
C MET A 252 -27.08 -0.68 11.20
N ASP A 253 -26.25 0.25 11.66
CA ASP A 253 -26.69 1.59 12.04
C ASP A 253 -25.63 2.63 11.69
N SER A 254 -26.01 3.91 11.59
CA SER A 254 -25.09 5.01 11.31
C SER A 254 -25.35 6.21 12.20
N LYS A 255 -24.29 6.69 12.86
CA LYS A 255 -24.32 7.94 13.64
C LYS A 255 -23.94 9.17 12.80
N VAL A 256 -23.62 8.97 11.52
CA VAL A 256 -23.13 10.02 10.62
C VAL A 256 -23.86 9.95 9.29
N LYS A 257 -24.18 11.12 8.73
CA LYS A 257 -24.73 11.22 7.37
C LYS A 257 -23.56 11.26 6.38
N GLY A 258 -23.71 10.58 5.25
CA GLY A 258 -22.68 10.54 4.20
C GLY A 258 -22.16 11.93 3.87
N ALA A 259 -20.84 12.06 3.75
CA ALA A 259 -20.15 13.30 3.42
C ALA A 259 -19.34 13.10 2.14
N GLY A 260 -19.31 14.12 1.28
CA GLY A 260 -18.58 14.08 0.02
C GLY A 260 -19.18 13.12 -1.01
N ASN A 261 -18.36 12.21 -1.54
CA ASN A 261 -18.71 11.28 -2.62
C ASN A 261 -19.15 9.89 -2.12
N MET A 262 -18.98 9.61 -0.83
CA MET A 262 -19.29 8.31 -0.22
C MET A 262 -20.73 8.32 0.32
N GLN A 263 -21.50 7.29 -0.03
CA GLN A 263 -22.84 7.06 0.51
C GLN A 263 -22.78 6.09 1.68
N ILE A 264 -23.49 6.41 2.76
CA ILE A 264 -23.63 5.56 3.93
C ILE A 264 -25.07 5.05 3.96
N LEU A 265 -25.24 3.73 4.04
CA LEU A 265 -26.53 3.07 4.13
C LEU A 265 -26.57 2.24 5.43
N SER A 266 -27.67 2.38 6.16
CA SER A 266 -27.99 1.52 7.30
C SER A 266 -28.92 0.38 6.88
N SER A 267 -29.19 -0.56 7.80
CA SER A 267 -30.19 -1.59 7.55
C SER A 267 -31.60 -1.02 7.27
N ALA A 268 -31.88 0.22 7.66
CA ALA A 268 -33.15 0.89 7.38
C ALA A 268 -33.22 1.50 5.97
N ASP A 269 -32.08 1.66 5.29
CA ASP A 269 -31.97 2.27 3.96
C ASP A 269 -31.89 1.24 2.81
N LEU A 270 -31.76 -0.05 3.16
CA LEU A 270 -31.70 -1.21 2.26
C LEU A 270 -33.05 -1.91 2.17
#